data_AF-A0A8D7FD78-F1
#
_entry.id   AF-A0A8D7FD78-F1
#
_cell.length_a   1.000
_cell.length_b   1.000
_cell.length_c   1.000
_cell.angle_alpha   90.00
_cell.angle_beta   90.00
_cell.angle_gamma   90.00
#
_symmetry.space_group_name_H-M   'P 1'
#
loop_
_entity.id
_entity.type
_entity.pdbx_description
1 polymer ?
#
loop_
_entity_poly.entity_id
_entity_poly.type
_entity_poly.pdbx_seq_one_letter_code
_entity_poly.pdbx_strand_id
1 'polypeptide(L)'
;MADVSFFVGILGNVISILVFASPIGTFRRIVKTKSTESFKGLPYITTLLSTSLWTFYGLLKPGGLLVVTVNGVGTVLQAIYIILFLIYAPNDTRAKMAKLVGMLNVCFFGAVVVVTLLSVHASMRLLVVGFLCAALTVGMYASPMAAMSTVVKTKSVEYMPFFLSFFLFLNGGVWSIYSVLVRDFFIGVPNAIGFALGSAQLVL
;
A
#
# COMPACT_ATOMS: atom_id res chain seq x y z
N MET A 1 10.62 -18.51 22.93
CA MET A 1 9.38 -17.80 23.33
C MET A 1 9.07 -16.79 22.24
N ALA A 2 7.82 -16.71 21.77
CA ALA A 2 7.45 -15.72 20.75
C ALA A 2 7.56 -14.31 21.35
N ASP A 3 8.29 -13.43 20.67
CA ASP A 3 8.49 -12.04 21.09
C ASP A 3 7.20 -11.22 20.86
N VAL A 4 7.00 -10.16 21.64
CA VAL A 4 5.83 -9.26 21.53
C VAL A 4 5.70 -8.70 20.11
N SER A 5 6.84 -8.41 19.47
CA SER A 5 6.92 -7.97 18.07
C SER A 5 6.25 -8.95 17.09
N PHE A 6 6.31 -10.26 17.37
CA PHE A 6 5.68 -11.28 16.54
C PHE A 6 4.16 -11.19 16.60
N PHE A 7 3.57 -11.14 17.79
CA PHE A 7 2.12 -11.04 17.96
C PHE A 7 1.54 -9.76 17.36
N VAL A 8 2.22 -8.63 17.60
CA VAL A 8 1.83 -7.33 17.01
C VAL A 8 1.92 -7.38 15.49
N GLY A 9 2.97 -7.99 14.93
CA GLY A 9 3.11 -8.11 13.48
C GLY A 9 2.08 -9.07 12.85
N ILE A 10 1.66 -10.12 13.53
CA ILE A 10 0.54 -10.98 13.08
C ILE A 10 -0.77 -10.20 13.05
N LEU A 11 -1.06 -9.42 14.10
CA LEU A 11 -2.24 -8.54 14.11
C LEU A 11 -2.19 -7.53 12.96
N GLY A 12 -1.01 -6.94 12.71
CA GLY A 12 -0.79 -6.02 11.59
C GLY A 12 -1.05 -6.68 10.24
N ASN A 13 -0.58 -7.92 10.06
CA ASN A 13 -0.83 -8.72 8.86
C ASN A 13 -2.34 -8.91 8.62
N VAL A 14 -3.09 -9.33 9.64
CA VAL A 14 -4.54 -9.55 9.52
C VAL A 14 -5.25 -8.26 9.12
N ILE A 15 -4.99 -7.15 9.81
CA ILE A 15 -5.62 -5.85 9.52
C ILE A 15 -5.29 -5.38 8.11
N SER A 16 -4.02 -5.42 7.71
CA SER A 16 -3.59 -5.02 6.37
C SER A 16 -4.23 -5.87 5.27
N ILE A 17 -4.36 -7.19 5.48
CA ILE A 17 -5.00 -8.09 4.50
C ILE A 17 -6.49 -7.73 4.35
N LEU A 18 -7.18 -7.41 5.44
CA LEU A 18 -8.56 -6.92 5.38
C LEU A 18 -8.66 -5.61 4.59
N VAL A 19 -7.72 -4.69 4.77
CA VAL A 19 -7.64 -3.44 3.98
C VAL A 19 -7.42 -3.76 2.50
N PHE A 20 -6.50 -4.67 2.16
CA PHE A 20 -6.28 -5.10 0.77
C PHE A 20 -7.45 -5.87 0.16
N ALA A 21 -8.28 -6.52 0.99
CA ALA A 21 -9.50 -7.19 0.58
C ALA A 21 -10.69 -6.23 0.38
N SER A 22 -10.61 -4.99 0.86
CA SER A 22 -11.70 -4.01 0.72
C SER A 22 -12.20 -3.81 -0.72
N PRO A 23 -11.37 -3.84 -1.79
CA PRO A 23 -11.83 -3.64 -3.16
C PRO A 23 -12.49 -4.87 -3.80
N ILE A 24 -12.55 -6.03 -3.12
CA ILE A 24 -13.13 -7.27 -3.70
C ILE A 24 -14.58 -7.04 -4.17
N GLY A 25 -15.39 -6.32 -3.39
CA GLY A 25 -16.76 -5.99 -3.76
C GLY A 25 -16.83 -5.17 -5.05
N THR A 26 -15.95 -4.17 -5.16
CA THR A 26 -15.80 -3.31 -6.35
C THR A 26 -15.41 -4.13 -7.58
N PHE A 27 -14.39 -4.99 -7.47
CA PHE A 27 -13.97 -5.82 -8.61
C PHE A 27 -14.99 -6.89 -8.98
N ARG A 28 -15.74 -7.41 -8.01
CA ARG A 28 -16.87 -8.30 -8.31
C ARG A 28 -17.93 -7.58 -9.14
N ARG A 29 -18.19 -6.29 -8.89
CA ARG A 29 -19.07 -5.47 -9.72
C ARG A 29 -18.50 -5.29 -11.13
N ILE A 30 -17.23 -4.90 -11.25
CA ILE A 30 -16.56 -4.74 -12.56
C ILE A 30 -16.66 -6.01 -13.42
N VAL A 31 -16.43 -7.19 -12.83
CA VAL A 31 -16.52 -8.47 -13.54
C VAL A 31 -17.95 -8.77 -13.98
N LYS A 32 -18.95 -8.46 -13.14
CA LYS A 32 -20.37 -8.66 -13.44
C LYS A 32 -20.88 -7.70 -14.53
N THR A 33 -20.51 -6.42 -14.45
CA THR A 33 -20.94 -5.39 -15.39
C THR A 33 -20.08 -5.34 -16.66
N LYS A 34 -18.96 -6.08 -16.68
CA LYS A 34 -17.99 -6.12 -17.78
C LYS A 34 -17.45 -4.73 -18.14
N SER A 35 -17.45 -3.81 -17.18
CA SER A 35 -17.03 -2.43 -17.35
C SER A 35 -16.37 -1.92 -16.08
N THR A 36 -15.34 -1.09 -16.25
CA THR A 36 -14.69 -0.37 -15.13
C THR A 36 -15.50 0.83 -14.64
N GLU A 37 -16.62 1.16 -15.30
CA GLU A 37 -17.48 2.29 -14.95
C GLU A 37 -16.66 3.57 -14.76
N SER A 38 -16.79 4.25 -13.61
CA SER A 38 -15.98 5.40 -13.22
C SER A 38 -14.85 5.05 -12.23
N PHE A 39 -14.57 3.76 -12.01
CA PHE A 39 -13.52 3.32 -11.09
C PHE A 39 -12.13 3.66 -11.63
N LYS A 40 -11.25 4.16 -10.77
CA LYS A 40 -9.89 4.55 -11.13
C LYS A 40 -8.92 3.38 -10.90
N GLY A 41 -8.12 3.06 -11.91
CA GLY A 41 -7.08 2.02 -11.83
C GLY A 41 -5.82 2.45 -11.06
N LEU A 42 -5.54 3.76 -10.99
CA LEU A 42 -4.30 4.32 -10.45
C LEU A 42 -3.98 3.88 -9.01
N PRO A 43 -4.94 3.87 -8.05
CA PRO A 43 -4.66 3.44 -6.68
C PRO A 43 -4.11 2.01 -6.59
N TYR A 44 -4.59 1.10 -7.45
CA TYR A 44 -4.13 -0.28 -7.45
C TYR A 44 -2.71 -0.39 -8.03
N ILE A 45 -2.40 0.39 -9.07
CA ILE A 45 -1.06 0.46 -9.70
C ILE A 45 -0.01 0.99 -8.72
N THR A 46 -0.34 2.06 -7.98
CA THR A 46 0.58 2.65 -6.99
C THR A 46 0.72 1.77 -5.76
N THR A 47 -0.37 1.12 -5.33
CA THR A 47 -0.31 0.17 -4.20
C THR A 47 0.50 -1.07 -4.56
N LEU A 48 0.39 -1.60 -5.79
CA LEU A 48 1.24 -2.71 -6.25
C LEU A 48 2.73 -2.35 -6.17
N LEU A 49 3.09 -1.13 -6.58
CA LEU A 49 4.48 -0.68 -6.51
C LEU A 49 4.94 -0.60 -5.04
N SER A 50 4.10 -0.01 -4.19
CA SER A 50 4.38 0.14 -2.76
C SER A 50 4.57 -1.22 -2.08
N THR A 51 3.64 -2.15 -2.26
CA THR A 51 3.75 -3.49 -1.65
C THR A 51 4.90 -4.29 -2.24
N SER A 52 5.23 -4.12 -3.51
CA SER A 52 6.40 -4.79 -4.11
C SER A 52 7.72 -4.27 -3.53
N LEU A 53 7.84 -2.95 -3.36
CA LEU A 53 9.00 -2.33 -2.70
C LEU A 53 9.11 -2.75 -1.23
N TRP A 54 8.02 -2.75 -0.48
CA TRP A 54 8.00 -3.21 0.91
C TRP A 54 8.30 -4.71 1.06
N THR A 55 7.85 -5.53 0.10
CA THR A 55 8.24 -6.94 0.05
C THR A 55 9.74 -7.07 -0.15
N PHE A 56 10.31 -6.32 -1.10
CA PHE A 56 11.76 -6.31 -1.33
C PHE A 56 12.55 -5.80 -0.12
N TYR A 57 12.06 -4.74 0.53
CA TYR A 57 12.61 -4.23 1.79
C TYR A 57 12.64 -5.32 2.88
N GLY A 58 11.52 -6.02 3.07
CA GLY A 58 11.42 -7.11 4.04
C GLY A 58 12.37 -8.28 3.75
N LEU A 59 12.63 -8.59 2.47
CA LEU A 59 13.58 -9.62 2.06
C LEU A 59 15.05 -9.24 2.36
N LEU A 60 15.37 -7.94 2.32
CA LEU A 60 16.70 -7.43 2.66
C LEU A 60 16.91 -7.33 4.17
N LYS A 61 15.83 -7.22 4.95
CA LYS A 61 15.88 -6.99 6.40
C LYS A 61 15.99 -8.30 7.19
N PRO A 62 16.98 -8.46 8.09
CA PRO A 62 16.96 -9.54 9.08
C PRO A 62 15.69 -9.49 9.93
N GLY A 63 14.93 -10.58 10.00
CA GLY A 63 13.65 -10.62 10.70
C GLY A 63 12.49 -9.90 9.98
N GLY A 64 12.65 -9.57 8.68
CA GLY A 64 11.62 -8.89 7.89
C GLY A 64 10.42 -9.75 7.46
N LEU A 65 10.33 -11.00 7.92
CA LEU A 65 9.32 -11.98 7.46
C LEU A 65 7.88 -11.43 7.52
N LEU A 66 7.48 -10.79 8.62
CA LEU A 66 6.12 -10.27 8.79
C LEU A 66 5.82 -9.10 7.83
N VAL A 67 6.84 -8.37 7.38
CA VAL A 67 6.72 -7.33 6.36
C VAL A 67 6.61 -7.96 4.96
N VAL A 68 7.37 -9.02 4.71
CA VAL A 68 7.30 -9.80 3.46
C VAL A 68 5.94 -10.45 3.28
N THR A 69 5.40 -11.08 4.32
CA THR A 69 4.12 -11.81 4.23
C THR A 69 2.97 -10.88 3.89
N VAL A 70 2.83 -9.77 4.63
CA VAL A 70 1.72 -8.84 4.44
C VAL A 70 1.77 -8.17 3.06
N ASN A 71 2.96 -7.71 2.66
CA ASN A 71 3.13 -6.98 1.41
C ASN A 71 3.17 -7.93 0.22
N GLY A 72 3.65 -9.16 0.38
CA GLY A 72 3.56 -10.20 -0.64
C GLY A 72 2.11 -10.54 -0.97
N VAL A 73 1.26 -10.72 0.05
CA VAL A 73 -0.20 -10.90 -0.14
C VAL A 73 -0.80 -9.66 -0.81
N GLY A 74 -0.42 -8.46 -0.37
CA GLY A 74 -0.82 -7.21 -1.00
C GLY A 74 -0.46 -7.18 -2.49
N THR A 75 0.77 -7.50 -2.85
CA THR A 75 1.26 -7.53 -4.24
C THR A 75 0.45 -8.48 -5.09
N VAL A 76 0.15 -9.69 -4.59
CA VAL A 76 -0.69 -10.66 -5.32
C VAL A 76 -2.11 -10.12 -5.54
N LEU A 77 -2.75 -9.59 -4.49
CA LEU A 77 -4.10 -9.04 -4.59
C LEU A 77 -4.16 -7.84 -5.55
N GLN A 78 -3.21 -6.92 -5.45
CA GLN A 78 -3.15 -5.75 -6.33
C GLN A 78 -2.88 -6.13 -7.79
N ALA A 79 -2.03 -7.14 -8.03
CA ALA A 79 -1.81 -7.67 -9.37
C ALA A 79 -3.11 -8.24 -9.97
N ILE A 80 -3.89 -9.01 -9.18
CA ILE A 80 -5.20 -9.53 -9.59
C ILE A 80 -6.16 -8.38 -9.95
N TYR A 81 -6.25 -7.36 -9.09
CA TYR A 81 -7.09 -6.18 -9.34
C TYR A 81 -6.69 -5.45 -10.61
N ILE A 82 -5.39 -5.23 -10.85
CA ILE A 82 -4.91 -4.58 -12.06
C ILE A 82 -5.23 -5.42 -13.30
N ILE A 83 -5.03 -6.74 -13.26
CA ILE A 83 -5.35 -7.63 -14.38
C ILE A 83 -6.84 -7.53 -14.72
N LEU A 84 -7.71 -7.66 -13.72
CA LEU A 84 -9.16 -7.53 -13.91
C LEU A 84 -9.53 -6.14 -14.45
N PHE A 85 -8.93 -5.08 -13.91
CA PHE A 85 -9.15 -3.71 -14.38
C PHE A 85 -8.78 -3.57 -15.86
N LEU A 86 -7.61 -4.07 -16.26
CA LEU A 86 -7.14 -3.99 -17.64
C LEU A 86 -7.98 -4.84 -18.60
N ILE A 87 -8.53 -5.97 -18.16
CA ILE A 87 -9.44 -6.79 -19.00
C ILE A 87 -10.72 -6.02 -19.34
N TYR A 88 -11.31 -5.33 -18.37
CA TYR A 88 -12.63 -4.68 -18.50
C TYR A 88 -12.57 -3.16 -18.74
N ALA A 89 -11.37 -2.58 -18.86
CA ALA A 89 -11.20 -1.15 -19.14
C ALA A 89 -11.45 -0.83 -20.63
N PRO A 90 -12.07 0.32 -20.95
CA PRO A 90 -12.13 0.84 -22.32
C PRO A 90 -10.72 1.00 -22.93
N ASN A 91 -10.59 0.86 -24.25
CA ASN A 91 -9.29 0.83 -24.95
C ASN A 91 -8.33 1.96 -24.56
N ASP A 92 -8.82 3.21 -24.52
CA ASP A 92 -7.99 4.37 -24.19
C ASP A 92 -7.48 4.33 -22.75
N THR A 93 -8.36 3.98 -21.81
CA THR A 93 -8.02 3.84 -20.40
C THR A 93 -7.09 2.65 -20.19
N ARG A 94 -7.37 1.51 -20.84
CA ARG A 94 -6.57 0.29 -20.78
C ARG A 94 -5.14 0.54 -21.24
N ALA A 95 -4.94 1.17 -22.40
CA ALA A 95 -3.61 1.48 -22.91
C ALA A 95 -2.84 2.41 -21.96
N LYS A 96 -3.50 3.45 -21.43
CA LYS A 96 -2.90 4.37 -20.46
C LYS A 96 -2.48 3.66 -19.17
N MET A 97 -3.36 2.83 -18.61
CA MET A 97 -3.08 2.10 -17.37
C MET A 97 -2.02 1.01 -17.58
N ALA A 98 -2.04 0.29 -18.70
CA ALA A 98 -1.01 -0.69 -19.04
C ALA A 98 0.38 -0.04 -19.17
N LYS A 99 0.48 1.14 -19.80
CA LYS A 99 1.72 1.93 -19.85
C LYS A 99 2.21 2.30 -18.45
N LEU A 100 1.31 2.76 -17.58
CA LEU A 100 1.65 3.08 -16.18
C LEU A 100 2.12 1.85 -15.39
N VAL A 101 1.48 0.69 -15.59
CA VAL A 101 1.93 -0.58 -14.99
C VAL A 101 3.32 -0.94 -15.46
N GLY A 102 3.59 -0.93 -16.77
CA GLY A 102 4.91 -1.22 -17.33
C GLY A 102 5.97 -0.25 -16.80
N MET A 103 5.69 1.05 -16.80
CA MET A 103 6.64 2.06 -16.34
C MET A 103 6.95 1.94 -14.84
N LEU A 104 5.94 1.83 -13.99
CA LEU A 104 6.12 1.87 -12.53
C LEU A 104 6.48 0.50 -11.94
N ASN A 105 5.72 -0.54 -12.30
CA ASN A 105 5.82 -1.84 -11.65
C ASN A 105 6.80 -2.80 -12.34
N VAL A 106 7.15 -2.56 -13.60
CA VAL A 106 8.16 -3.37 -14.32
C VAL A 106 9.47 -2.61 -14.41
N CYS A 107 9.49 -1.46 -15.10
CA CYS A 107 10.72 -0.72 -15.35
C CYS A 107 11.31 -0.09 -14.08
N PHE A 108 10.54 0.73 -13.37
CA PHE A 108 11.04 1.42 -12.18
C PHE A 108 11.34 0.44 -11.04
N PHE A 109 10.39 -0.44 -10.68
CA PHE A 109 10.64 -1.46 -9.65
C PHE A 109 11.80 -2.39 -10.03
N GLY A 110 11.85 -2.87 -11.27
CA GLY A 110 12.94 -3.71 -11.76
C GLY A 110 14.30 -3.00 -11.69
N ALA A 111 14.35 -1.73 -12.08
CA ALA A 111 15.56 -0.91 -11.95
C ALA A 111 15.99 -0.74 -10.48
N VAL A 112 15.05 -0.49 -9.57
CA VAL A 112 15.36 -0.42 -8.13
C VAL A 112 15.98 -1.74 -7.64
N VAL A 113 15.41 -2.89 -8.00
CA VAL A 113 15.95 -4.20 -7.61
C VAL A 113 17.34 -4.42 -8.20
N VAL A 114 17.51 -4.23 -9.51
CA VAL A 114 18.79 -4.45 -10.20
C VAL A 114 19.89 -3.54 -9.66
N VAL A 115 19.64 -2.24 -9.56
CA VAL A 115 20.61 -1.26 -9.04
C VAL A 115 20.96 -1.56 -7.59
N THR A 116 19.97 -1.90 -6.76
CA THR A 116 20.22 -2.23 -5.34
C THR A 116 21.10 -3.48 -5.20
N LEU A 117 20.85 -4.52 -5.99
CA LEU A 117 21.58 -5.78 -5.87
C LEU A 117 22.95 -5.76 -6.54
N LEU A 118 23.11 -5.03 -7.64
CA LEU A 118 24.36 -5.04 -8.42
C LEU A 118 25.29 -3.85 -8.13
N SER A 119 24.74 -2.69 -7.76
CA SER A 119 25.50 -1.44 -7.67
C SER A 119 25.56 -0.84 -6.26
N VAL A 120 24.59 -1.16 -5.39
CA VAL A 120 24.58 -0.65 -4.01
C VAL A 120 25.32 -1.60 -3.06
N HIS A 121 26.24 -1.05 -2.29
CA HIS A 121 26.96 -1.75 -1.23
C HIS A 121 25.99 -2.39 -0.24
N ALA A 122 26.26 -3.62 0.18
CA ALA A 122 25.34 -4.43 0.99
C ALA A 122 24.85 -3.71 2.26
N SER A 123 25.73 -2.97 2.94
CA SER A 123 25.40 -2.18 4.13
C SER A 123 24.41 -1.04 3.89
N MET A 124 24.32 -0.54 2.65
CA MET A 124 23.47 0.60 2.28
C MET A 124 22.15 0.19 1.63
N ARG A 125 22.00 -1.07 1.20
CA ARG A 125 20.81 -1.56 0.48
C ARG A 125 19.53 -1.32 1.27
N LEU A 126 19.54 -1.66 2.56
CA LEU A 126 18.38 -1.50 3.43
C LEU A 126 18.01 -0.02 3.60
N LEU A 127 19.00 0.87 3.70
CA LEU A 127 18.78 2.32 3.82
C LEU A 127 18.15 2.89 2.56
N VAL A 128 18.71 2.58 1.38
CA VAL A 128 18.21 3.10 0.09
C VAL A 128 16.78 2.63 -0.17
N VAL A 129 16.52 1.33 -0.03
CA VAL A 129 15.18 0.77 -0.27
C VAL A 129 14.19 1.25 0.80
N GLY A 130 14.60 1.32 2.06
CA GLY A 130 13.77 1.82 3.16
C GLY A 130 13.31 3.26 2.94
N PHE A 131 14.22 4.13 2.49
CA PHE A 131 13.88 5.52 2.16
C PHE A 131 12.87 5.60 1.01
N LEU A 132 13.09 4.82 -0.06
CA LEU A 132 12.14 4.76 -1.18
C LEU A 132 10.76 4.27 -0.75
N CYS A 133 10.70 3.22 0.08
CA CYS A 133 9.45 2.69 0.64
C CYS A 133 8.71 3.74 1.48
N ALA A 134 9.43 4.41 2.39
CA ALA A 134 8.86 5.43 3.25
C ALA A 134 8.36 6.64 2.45
N ALA A 135 9.17 7.16 1.52
CA ALA A 135 8.82 8.29 0.67
C ALA A 135 7.59 8.00 -0.19
N LEU A 136 7.53 6.82 -0.81
CA LEU A 136 6.36 6.42 -1.60
C LEU A 136 5.11 6.31 -0.72
N THR A 137 5.23 5.69 0.46
CA THR A 137 4.10 5.53 1.39
C THR A 137 3.57 6.89 1.86
N VAL A 138 4.47 7.82 2.19
CA VAL A 138 4.09 9.21 2.53
C VAL A 138 3.40 9.90 1.35
N GLY A 139 3.92 9.73 0.13
CA GLY A 139 3.30 10.27 -1.08
C GLY A 139 1.88 9.73 -1.32
N MET A 140 1.62 8.46 -1.00
CA MET A 140 0.29 7.86 -1.11
C MET A 140 -0.73 8.48 -0.16
N TYR A 141 -0.30 9.09 0.95
CA TYR A 141 -1.20 9.81 1.87
C TYR A 141 -1.77 11.10 1.27
N ALA A 142 -1.30 11.56 0.10
CA ALA A 142 -1.95 12.63 -0.64
C ALA A 142 -3.42 12.32 -0.96
N SER A 143 -3.75 11.05 -1.23
CA SER A 143 -5.12 10.62 -1.53
C SER A 143 -6.09 10.79 -0.34
N PRO A 144 -5.83 10.24 0.87
CA PRO A 144 -6.70 10.47 2.02
C PRO A 144 -6.77 11.94 2.43
N MET A 145 -5.67 12.70 2.34
CA MET A 145 -5.71 14.16 2.61
C MET A 145 -6.63 14.90 1.62
N ALA A 146 -6.60 14.55 0.34
CA ALA A 146 -7.51 15.10 -0.65
C ALA A 146 -8.97 14.74 -0.34
N ALA A 147 -9.24 13.51 0.10
CA ALA A 147 -10.57 13.10 0.54
C ALA A 147 -11.06 13.91 1.75
N MET A 148 -10.20 14.12 2.76
CA MET A 148 -10.53 14.98 3.92
C MET A 148 -10.88 16.40 3.49
N SER A 149 -10.09 16.99 2.59
CA SER A 149 -10.39 18.32 2.03
C SER A 149 -11.76 18.34 1.34
N THR A 150 -12.13 17.28 0.62
CA THR A 150 -13.45 17.18 0.00
C THR A 150 -14.55 17.15 1.06
N VAL A 151 -14.44 16.31 2.10
CA VAL A 151 -15.43 16.23 3.19
C VAL A 151 -15.66 17.60 3.85
N VAL A 152 -14.58 18.33 4.16
CA VAL A 152 -14.68 19.66 4.79
C VAL A 152 -15.40 20.67 3.90
N LYS A 153 -15.17 20.62 2.59
CA LYS A 153 -15.76 21.53 1.58
C LYS A 153 -17.20 21.18 1.25
N THR A 154 -17.51 19.90 1.06
CA THR A 154 -18.85 19.43 0.66
C THR A 154 -19.78 19.16 1.83
N LYS A 155 -19.24 19.11 3.05
CA LYS A 155 -19.97 18.70 4.27
C LYS A 155 -20.63 17.32 4.14
N SER A 156 -20.05 16.44 3.33
CA SER A 156 -20.54 15.08 3.08
C SER A 156 -19.41 14.07 3.19
N VAL A 157 -19.67 12.96 3.89
CA VAL A 157 -18.76 11.82 4.09
C VAL A 157 -18.90 10.74 3.01
N GLU A 158 -19.64 11.00 1.94
CA GLU A 158 -19.89 10.02 0.86
C GLU A 158 -18.59 9.42 0.28
N TYR A 159 -17.53 10.22 0.20
CA TYR A 159 -16.23 9.81 -0.33
C TYR A 159 -15.27 9.23 0.73
N MET A 160 -15.69 9.15 1.99
CA MET A 160 -14.87 8.69 3.12
C MET A 160 -15.66 7.71 4.00
N PRO A 161 -15.74 6.42 3.61
CA PRO A 161 -16.47 5.44 4.39
C PRO A 161 -15.78 5.17 5.74
N PHE A 162 -16.53 5.30 6.84
CA PHE A 162 -16.04 5.17 8.22
C PHE A 162 -15.20 3.91 8.45
N PHE A 163 -15.68 2.74 8.03
CA PHE A 163 -14.97 1.47 8.25
C PHE A 163 -13.59 1.45 7.57
N LEU A 164 -13.46 2.04 6.39
CA LEU A 164 -12.17 2.12 5.71
C LEU A 164 -11.19 3.00 6.51
N SER A 165 -11.64 4.18 6.95
CA SER A 165 -10.84 5.06 7.83
C SER A 165 -10.45 4.37 9.13
N PHE A 166 -11.37 3.63 9.75
CA PHE A 166 -11.13 2.89 10.98
C PHE A 166 -10.06 1.80 10.81
N PHE A 167 -10.16 0.98 9.77
CA PHE A 167 -9.14 -0.04 9.50
C PHE A 167 -7.79 0.56 9.10
N LEU A 168 -7.76 1.70 8.40
CA LEU A 168 -6.52 2.43 8.11
C LEU A 168 -5.87 3.01 9.38
N PHE A 169 -6.67 3.54 10.31
CA PHE A 169 -6.22 3.98 11.63
C PHE A 169 -5.59 2.82 12.41
N LEU A 170 -6.30 1.69 12.53
CA LEU A 170 -5.78 0.51 13.21
C LEU A 170 -4.49 -0.01 12.54
N ASN A 171 -4.47 -0.01 11.21
CA ASN A 171 -3.30 -0.44 10.45
C ASN A 171 -2.09 0.44 10.75
N GLY A 172 -2.24 1.76 10.68
CA GLY A 172 -1.17 2.71 11.01
C GLY A 172 -0.68 2.53 12.45
N GLY A 173 -1.59 2.43 13.41
CA GLY A 173 -1.25 2.27 14.82
C GLY A 173 -0.48 0.98 15.12
N VAL A 174 -0.97 -0.16 14.60
CA VAL A 174 -0.32 -1.46 14.83
C VAL A 174 1.07 -1.52 14.18
N TRP A 175 1.22 -1.02 12.95
CA TRP A 175 2.53 -0.99 12.29
C TRP A 175 3.49 0.04 12.90
N SER A 176 2.99 1.15 13.46
CA SER A 176 3.79 2.07 14.27
C SER A 176 4.31 1.38 15.54
N ILE A 177 3.46 0.66 16.28
CA ILE A 177 3.90 -0.09 17.47
C ILE A 177 4.91 -1.16 17.07
N TYR A 178 4.63 -1.93 16.01
CA TYR A 178 5.56 -2.93 15.47
C TYR A 178 6.92 -2.32 15.17
N SER A 179 6.95 -1.16 14.51
CA SER A 179 8.19 -0.46 14.14
C SER A 179 9.05 -0.07 15.35
N VAL A 180 8.43 0.32 16.46
CA VAL A 180 9.14 0.66 17.70
C VAL A 180 9.77 -0.59 18.29
N LEU A 181 9.04 -1.71 18.30
CA LEU A 181 9.51 -2.99 18.81
C LEU A 181 10.70 -3.53 18.00
N VAL A 182 10.66 -3.40 16.67
CA VAL A 182 11.75 -3.85 15.79
C VAL A 182 12.78 -2.76 15.46
N ARG A 183 12.70 -1.60 16.13
CA ARG A 183 13.58 -0.42 16.00
C ARG A 183 13.81 0.00 14.54
N ASP A 184 12.73 0.12 13.78
CA ASP A 184 12.76 0.42 12.35
C ASP A 184 12.02 1.71 12.01
N PHE A 185 12.79 2.77 11.83
CA PHE A 185 12.27 4.10 11.50
C PHE A 185 11.62 4.16 10.11
N PHE A 186 12.04 3.34 9.15
CA PHE A 186 11.48 3.36 7.81
C PHE A 186 10.04 2.85 7.82
N ILE A 187 9.74 1.86 8.65
CA ILE A 187 8.36 1.42 8.91
C ILE A 187 7.63 2.45 9.78
N GLY A 188 8.28 2.96 10.82
CA GLY A 188 7.61 3.76 11.85
C GLY A 188 7.12 5.11 11.39
N VAL A 189 7.95 5.89 10.68
CA VAL A 189 7.61 7.24 10.23
C VAL A 189 6.36 7.27 9.35
N PRO A 190 6.28 6.53 8.22
CA PRO A 190 5.08 6.55 7.40
C PRO A 190 3.86 6.04 8.15
N ASN A 191 3.97 4.95 8.93
CA ASN A 191 2.82 4.43 9.67
C ASN A 191 2.31 5.38 10.75
N ALA A 192 3.19 6.15 11.40
CA ALA A 192 2.79 7.17 12.38
C ALA A 192 2.04 8.32 11.70
N ILE A 193 2.47 8.75 10.51
CA ILE A 193 1.74 9.71 9.68
C ILE A 193 0.38 9.13 9.29
N GLY A 194 0.34 7.88 8.84
CA GLY A 194 -0.89 7.16 8.50
C GLY A 194 -1.86 7.06 9.68
N PHE A 195 -1.36 6.80 10.89
CA PHE A 195 -2.14 6.79 12.12
C PHE A 195 -2.72 8.16 12.46
N ALA A 196 -1.92 9.22 12.34
CA ALA A 196 -2.39 10.59 12.57
C ALA A 196 -3.48 10.99 11.56
N LEU A 197 -3.28 10.69 10.28
CA LEU A 197 -4.27 10.93 9.23
C LEU A 197 -5.54 10.10 9.44
N GLY A 198 -5.40 8.81 9.75
CA GLY A 198 -6.55 7.95 10.06
C GLY A 198 -7.34 8.46 11.27
N SER A 199 -6.66 8.97 12.30
CA SER A 199 -7.30 9.61 13.45
C SER A 199 -8.09 10.84 13.02
N ALA A 200 -7.49 11.71 12.20
CA ALA A 200 -8.15 12.89 11.68
C ALA A 200 -9.35 12.55 10.77
N GLN A 201 -9.26 11.48 9.98
CA GLN A 201 -10.37 10.97 9.17
C GLN A 201 -11.54 10.41 10.00
N LEU A 202 -11.29 9.95 11.24
CA LEU A 202 -12.35 9.48 12.14
C LEU A 202 -13.04 10.61 12.91
N VAL A 203 -12.35 11.74 13.08
CA VAL A 203 -12.88 12.94 13.73
C VAL A 203 -13.75 13.77 12.79
N LEU A 204 -13.41 13.80 11.49
CA LEU A 204 -14.17 14.48 10.44
C LEU A 204 -15.45 13.72 10.05
#